data_AF-L9X6P7-F1
#
_entry.id   AF-L9X6P7-F1
#
_cell.length_a   1.000
_cell.length_b   1.000
_cell.length_c   1.000
_cell.angle_alpha   90.00
_cell.angle_beta   90.00
_cell.angle_gamma   90.00
#
_symmetry.space_group_name_H-M   'P 1'
#
loop_
_entity.id
_entity.type
_entity.pdbx_description
1 polymer ?
#
loop_
_entity_poly.entity_id
_entity_poly.type
_entity_poly.pdbx_seq_one_letter_code
_entity_poly.pdbx_strand_id
1 'polypeptide(L)'
;MRSPATGKLFEAREEKRQTALSPTVDADDPLGTLIGSVVIRGEDVHRLRPKLEQTLETPAALAEDAPEFAARVSLSTGDRTAYAAAVTRILQTKNPRPTRDIVSLLHGLAGSPYAVARALQQLAGEDEHRELRPDELRYALGTLEPEQLLSDLPPTVGRIVRTLLTAESRLSQRELADRAEISTRTIRNYRDQLEGLDLIHVDENGYRLALSFQTTTERHDPVVPTGLRKNQTLLDVADALLETILPPDRYGDPNDLLGNALFWPPNLSRLLEHPTVGPWMRLAAALTAIEPTEGSRTVQMGSPLEQQPLSHTTP
;
A
#
# COMPACT_ATOMS: atom_id res chain seq x y z
N MET A 1 -3.18 -35.40 -3.17
CA MET A 1 -3.62 -34.85 -1.86
C MET A 1 -2.41 -34.13 -1.27
N ARG A 2 -2.42 -32.79 -1.19
CA ARG A 2 -1.24 -32.00 -0.76
C ARG A 2 -1.11 -32.09 0.77
N SER A 3 -0.06 -32.74 1.26
CA SER A 3 0.19 -33.00 2.68
C SER A 3 0.84 -31.79 3.37
N PRO A 4 0.52 -31.47 4.63
CA PRO A 4 1.24 -30.46 5.42
C PRO A 4 2.63 -30.99 5.81
N ALA A 5 3.55 -30.99 4.84
CA ALA A 5 4.85 -31.65 4.92
C ALA A 5 5.88 -30.88 5.76
N THR A 6 5.72 -29.56 5.90
CA THR A 6 6.70 -28.68 6.55
C THR A 6 6.92 -29.00 8.02
N GLY A 7 5.93 -29.59 8.70
CA GLY A 7 6.07 -30.06 10.09
C GLY A 7 7.16 -31.10 10.27
N LYS A 8 7.39 -31.99 9.28
CA LYS A 8 8.46 -33.00 9.36
C LYS A 8 9.87 -32.41 9.22
N LEU A 9 10.02 -31.25 8.55
CA LEU A 9 11.32 -30.62 8.37
C LEU A 9 11.90 -30.12 9.71
N PHE A 10 11.05 -29.65 10.63
CA PHE A 10 11.46 -28.95 11.85
C PHE A 10 10.96 -29.62 13.16
N GLU A 11 10.21 -30.73 13.09
CA GLU A 11 9.73 -31.43 14.29
C GLU A 11 10.88 -32.18 14.97
N ALA A 12 11.30 -31.69 16.14
CA ALA A 12 12.39 -32.28 16.91
C ALA A 12 12.01 -33.61 17.58
N ARG A 13 10.72 -33.88 17.83
CA ARG A 13 10.25 -35.07 18.56
C ARG A 13 10.08 -36.26 17.61
N GLU A 14 10.94 -37.26 17.75
CA GLU A 14 10.95 -38.45 16.89
C GLU A 14 9.60 -39.19 16.87
N GLU A 15 8.95 -39.35 18.03
CA GLU A 15 7.63 -40.00 18.15
C GLU A 15 6.55 -39.34 17.27
N LYS A 16 6.62 -38.01 17.10
CA LYS A 16 5.71 -37.25 16.23
C LYS A 16 6.09 -37.35 14.76
N ARG A 17 7.39 -37.48 14.44
CA ARG A 17 7.85 -37.67 13.06
C ARG A 17 7.45 -39.05 12.52
N GLN A 18 7.54 -40.09 13.35
CA GLN A 18 7.20 -41.46 12.98
C GLN A 18 5.69 -41.67 12.76
N THR A 19 4.84 -40.94 13.51
CA THR A 19 3.37 -41.01 13.37
C THR A 19 2.82 -40.11 12.26
N ALA A 20 3.59 -39.14 11.78
CA ALA A 20 3.19 -38.26 10.69
C ALA A 20 3.35 -38.94 9.31
N LEU A 21 2.42 -38.66 8.39
CA LEU A 21 2.50 -39.11 6.99
C LEU A 21 3.76 -38.58 6.33
N SER A 22 4.55 -39.45 5.69
CA SER A 22 5.70 -39.02 4.89
C SER A 22 5.22 -38.34 3.61
N PRO A 23 5.76 -37.16 3.26
CA PRO A 23 5.38 -36.50 2.03
C PRO A 23 5.89 -37.28 0.82
N THR A 24 5.06 -37.40 -0.20
CA THR A 24 5.51 -37.81 -1.53
C THR A 24 6.13 -36.58 -2.19
N VAL A 25 7.45 -36.61 -2.42
CA VAL A 25 8.20 -35.54 -3.09
C VAL A 25 8.42 -35.96 -4.53
N ASP A 26 8.07 -35.08 -5.46
CA ASP A 26 8.44 -35.23 -6.87
C ASP A 26 9.92 -34.83 -7.01
N ALA A 27 10.76 -35.74 -7.48
CA ALA A 27 12.20 -35.47 -7.63
C ALA A 27 12.48 -34.46 -8.76
N ASP A 28 11.56 -34.33 -9.73
CA ASP A 28 11.68 -33.36 -10.83
C ASP A 28 11.17 -31.96 -10.41
N ASP A 29 10.37 -31.87 -9.34
CA ASP A 29 9.90 -30.61 -8.73
C ASP A 29 9.82 -30.73 -7.19
N PRO A 30 10.96 -30.72 -6.48
CA PRO A 30 11.01 -30.89 -5.02
C PRO A 30 10.61 -29.60 -4.28
N LEU A 31 9.79 -28.75 -4.90
CA LEU A 31 9.37 -27.46 -4.38
C LEU A 31 7.89 -27.44 -4.00
N GLY A 32 7.65 -27.27 -2.70
CA GLY A 32 6.33 -26.98 -2.16
C GLY A 32 5.99 -25.49 -2.17
N THR A 33 4.73 -25.17 -1.94
CA THR A 33 4.26 -23.81 -1.62
C THR A 33 3.57 -23.83 -0.26
N LEU A 34 3.67 -22.73 0.49
CA LEU A 34 2.90 -22.60 1.74
C LEU A 34 1.40 -22.79 1.47
N ILE A 35 0.76 -23.68 2.25
CA ILE A 35 -0.69 -23.89 2.23
C ILE A 35 -1.29 -23.01 3.33
N GLY A 36 -2.14 -22.06 2.92
CA GLY A 36 -2.68 -21.03 3.79
C GLY A 36 -1.90 -19.71 3.66
N SER A 37 -2.52 -18.63 4.11
CA SER A 37 -1.90 -17.30 4.16
C SER A 37 -1.96 -16.75 5.58
N VAL A 38 -0.89 -16.08 5.98
CA VAL A 38 -0.82 -15.38 7.28
C VAL A 38 -0.72 -13.90 6.99
N VAL A 39 -1.63 -13.12 7.57
CA VAL A 39 -1.61 -11.66 7.50
C VAL A 39 -1.14 -11.12 8.84
N ILE A 40 0.00 -10.43 8.83
CA ILE A 40 0.53 -9.73 9.99
C ILE A 40 0.13 -8.26 9.87
N ARG A 41 -0.49 -7.73 10.92
CA ARG A 41 -0.88 -6.31 11.00
C ARG A 41 -0.37 -5.71 12.31
N GLY A 42 0.08 -4.48 12.26
CA GLY A 42 0.52 -3.73 13.43
C GLY A 42 1.24 -2.46 13.04
N GLU A 43 1.36 -1.56 14.01
CA GLU A 43 2.29 -0.44 13.91
C GLU A 43 3.71 -0.99 13.71
N ASP A 44 4.51 -0.31 12.88
CA ASP A 44 5.88 -0.71 12.59
C ASP A 44 6.08 -2.14 12.03
N VAL A 45 5.04 -2.76 11.45
CA VAL A 45 5.12 -4.13 10.89
C VAL A 45 6.22 -4.27 9.82
N HIS A 46 6.56 -3.19 9.13
CA HIS A 46 7.66 -3.14 8.17
C HIS A 46 9.01 -3.56 8.79
N ARG A 47 9.22 -3.34 10.10
CA ARG A 47 10.43 -3.75 10.83
C ARG A 47 10.56 -5.27 11.01
N LEU A 48 9.45 -6.00 10.89
CA LEU A 48 9.46 -7.46 10.97
C LEU A 48 9.95 -8.10 9.67
N ARG A 49 9.80 -7.42 8.53
CA ARG A 49 10.11 -7.98 7.21
C ARG A 49 11.56 -8.49 7.10
N PRO A 50 12.61 -7.71 7.46
CA PRO A 50 13.99 -8.19 7.36
C PRO A 50 14.26 -9.42 8.23
N LYS A 51 13.71 -9.45 9.45
CA LYS A 51 13.85 -10.58 10.36
C LYS A 51 13.11 -11.82 9.85
N LEU A 52 11.92 -11.64 9.27
CA LEU A 52 11.12 -12.71 8.70
C LEU A 52 11.81 -13.30 7.46
N GLU A 53 12.34 -12.45 6.58
CA GLU A 53 13.15 -12.85 5.44
C GLU A 53 14.36 -13.66 5.90
N GLN A 54 15.15 -13.14 6.85
CA GLN A 54 16.30 -13.85 7.40
C GLN A 54 15.92 -15.20 8.03
N THR A 55 14.82 -15.25 8.78
CA THR A 55 14.35 -16.49 9.44
C THR A 55 13.88 -17.54 8.42
N LEU A 56 13.31 -17.10 7.29
CA LEU A 56 12.88 -18.00 6.22
C LEU A 56 14.06 -18.49 5.36
N GLU A 57 15.05 -17.63 5.12
CA GLU A 57 16.30 -17.98 4.41
C GLU A 57 17.20 -18.90 5.23
N THR A 58 17.26 -18.67 6.55
CA THR A 58 18.07 -19.45 7.49
C THR A 58 17.16 -20.06 8.56
N PRO A 59 16.35 -21.07 8.20
CA PRO A 59 15.44 -21.68 9.16
C PRO A 59 16.19 -22.45 10.23
N ALA A 60 15.48 -22.86 11.29
CA ALA A 60 16.03 -23.71 12.34
C ALA A 60 16.63 -25.00 11.76
N ALA A 61 17.56 -25.62 12.49
CA ALA A 61 18.17 -26.88 12.09
C ALA A 61 17.10 -27.92 11.70
N LEU A 62 17.29 -28.52 10.53
CA LEU A 62 16.42 -29.57 10.01
C LEU A 62 16.56 -30.82 10.88
N ALA A 63 15.51 -31.63 10.96
CA ALA A 63 15.59 -32.95 11.57
C ALA A 63 16.60 -33.84 10.80
N GLU A 64 17.27 -34.78 11.50
CA GLU A 64 18.30 -35.65 10.90
C GLU A 64 17.80 -36.44 9.67
N ASP A 65 16.53 -36.87 9.68
CA ASP A 65 15.88 -37.57 8.57
C ASP A 65 14.90 -36.66 7.79
N ALA A 66 15.18 -35.36 7.72
CA ALA A 66 14.31 -34.43 7.01
C ALA A 66 14.29 -34.78 5.51
N PRO A 67 13.10 -34.93 4.90
CA PRO A 67 13.00 -35.16 3.46
C PRO A 67 13.58 -34.00 2.65
N GLU A 68 14.16 -34.32 1.50
CA GLU A 68 14.84 -33.37 0.60
C GLU A 68 13.84 -32.58 -0.26
N PHE A 69 13.07 -31.69 0.38
CA PHE A 69 12.23 -30.72 -0.32
C PHE A 69 12.31 -29.34 0.34
N ALA A 70 12.00 -28.30 -0.42
CA ALA A 70 11.92 -26.93 0.11
C ALA A 70 10.56 -26.31 -0.20
N ALA A 71 10.14 -25.33 0.60
CA ALA A 71 8.91 -24.59 0.40
C ALA A 71 9.20 -23.16 -0.05
N ARG A 72 8.55 -22.71 -1.11
CA ARG A 72 8.49 -21.30 -1.51
C ARG A 72 7.46 -20.58 -0.66
N VAL A 73 7.91 -19.52 0.02
CA VAL A 73 7.10 -18.62 0.82
C VAL A 73 7.15 -17.23 0.18
N SER A 74 6.01 -16.75 -0.31
CA SER A 74 5.90 -15.40 -0.86
C SER A 74 5.56 -14.41 0.26
N LEU A 75 6.45 -13.46 0.48
CA LEU A 75 6.26 -12.33 1.37
C LEU A 75 5.81 -11.14 0.54
N SER A 76 4.69 -10.53 0.92
CA SER A 76 4.21 -9.33 0.24
C SER A 76 3.66 -8.28 1.20
N THR A 77 3.80 -7.03 0.80
CA THR A 77 3.06 -5.90 1.38
C THR A 77 1.78 -5.67 0.56
N GLY A 78 0.76 -5.09 1.18
CA GLY A 78 -0.51 -4.82 0.47
C GLY A 78 -0.28 -3.83 -0.68
N ASP A 79 -0.35 -4.33 -1.91
CA ASP A 79 -0.28 -3.57 -3.15
C ASP A 79 -1.67 -3.05 -3.57
N ARG A 80 -1.76 -2.34 -4.69
CA ARG A 80 -3.03 -1.80 -5.16
C ARG A 80 -4.06 -2.91 -5.43
N THR A 81 -3.61 -4.10 -5.81
CA THR A 81 -4.46 -5.28 -6.00
C THR A 81 -5.11 -5.71 -4.69
N ALA A 82 -4.38 -5.71 -3.58
CA ALA A 82 -4.91 -5.98 -2.25
C ALA A 82 -5.99 -4.94 -1.84
N TYR A 83 -5.76 -3.66 -2.13
CA TYR A 83 -6.77 -2.61 -1.96
C TYR A 83 -8.01 -2.88 -2.81
N ALA A 84 -7.84 -3.11 -4.12
CA ALA A 84 -8.94 -3.37 -5.04
C ALA A 84 -9.78 -4.58 -4.61
N ALA A 85 -9.14 -5.65 -4.15
CA ALA A 85 -9.80 -6.85 -3.64
C ALA A 85 -10.61 -6.56 -2.37
N ALA A 86 -10.03 -5.82 -1.41
CA ALA A 86 -10.72 -5.44 -0.18
C ALA A 86 -11.95 -4.55 -0.47
N VAL A 87 -11.77 -3.52 -1.30
CA VAL A 87 -12.86 -2.61 -1.71
C VAL A 87 -13.98 -3.37 -2.40
N THR A 88 -13.65 -4.17 -3.42
CA THR A 88 -14.63 -4.94 -4.19
C THR A 88 -15.43 -5.86 -3.28
N ARG A 89 -14.77 -6.56 -2.35
CA ARG A 89 -15.43 -7.51 -1.45
C ARG A 89 -16.39 -6.83 -0.46
N ILE A 90 -16.01 -5.68 0.11
CA ILE A 90 -16.88 -4.96 1.06
C ILE A 90 -18.04 -4.28 0.35
N LEU A 91 -17.79 -3.66 -0.80
CA LEU A 91 -18.85 -2.96 -1.54
C LEU A 91 -19.83 -3.93 -2.20
N GLN A 92 -19.39 -5.13 -2.59
CA GLN A 92 -20.27 -6.16 -3.14
C GLN A 92 -21.45 -6.50 -2.21
N THR A 93 -21.24 -6.49 -0.89
CA THR A 93 -22.33 -6.75 0.07
C THR A 93 -23.23 -5.55 0.32
N LYS A 94 -22.84 -4.37 -0.18
CA LYS A 94 -23.53 -3.10 0.03
C LYS A 94 -24.21 -2.58 -1.24
N ASN A 95 -23.89 -3.13 -2.42
CA ASN A 95 -24.35 -2.74 -3.76
C ASN A 95 -23.69 -1.52 -4.47
N PRO A 96 -22.85 -0.67 -3.85
CA PRO A 96 -21.95 0.19 -4.61
C PRO A 96 -20.88 -0.59 -5.40
N ARG A 97 -20.39 -0.01 -6.49
CA ARG A 97 -19.25 -0.49 -7.28
C ARG A 97 -18.11 0.51 -7.23
N PRO A 98 -16.87 0.07 -7.00
CA PRO A 98 -15.73 0.97 -7.04
C PRO A 98 -15.33 1.32 -8.48
N THR A 99 -14.86 2.54 -8.69
CA THR A 99 -14.16 2.93 -9.92
C THR A 99 -12.64 2.79 -9.73
N ARG A 100 -11.87 2.87 -10.83
CA ARG A 100 -10.39 2.88 -10.78
C ARG A 100 -9.87 3.98 -9.86
N ASP A 101 -10.46 5.17 -9.97
CA ASP A 101 -10.03 6.38 -9.29
C ASP A 101 -10.33 6.30 -7.78
N ILE A 102 -11.48 5.73 -7.41
CA ILE A 102 -11.83 5.43 -6.02
C ILE A 102 -10.82 4.46 -5.39
N VAL A 103 -10.42 3.41 -6.11
CA VAL A 103 -9.41 2.46 -5.60
C VAL A 103 -8.06 3.15 -5.44
N SER A 104 -7.66 4.01 -6.38
CA SER A 104 -6.42 4.78 -6.27
C SER A 104 -6.44 5.76 -5.09
N LEU A 105 -7.56 6.44 -4.85
CA LEU A 105 -7.74 7.31 -3.67
C LEU A 105 -7.65 6.52 -2.37
N LEU A 106 -8.31 5.36 -2.30
CA LEU A 106 -8.25 4.50 -1.13
C LEU A 106 -6.84 3.95 -0.89
N HIS A 107 -6.12 3.59 -1.96
CA HIS A 107 -4.74 3.15 -1.90
C HIS A 107 -3.79 4.27 -1.45
N GLY A 108 -3.97 5.49 -1.95
CA GLY A 108 -3.14 6.62 -1.59
C GLY A 108 -3.42 7.15 -0.19
N LEU A 109 -4.70 7.28 0.19
CA LEU A 109 -5.09 7.96 1.42
C LEU A 109 -5.11 7.06 2.66
N ALA A 110 -5.48 5.78 2.52
CA ALA A 110 -5.54 4.88 3.68
C ALA A 110 -4.24 4.07 3.80
N GLY A 111 -3.72 3.93 5.01
CA GLY A 111 -2.45 3.24 5.26
C GLY A 111 -2.50 1.72 5.16
N SER A 112 -3.67 1.11 4.96
CA SER A 112 -3.78 -0.34 4.70
C SER A 112 -5.11 -0.74 4.07
N PRO A 113 -5.18 -1.89 3.36
CA PRO A 113 -6.44 -2.48 2.93
C PRO A 113 -7.41 -2.77 4.10
N TYR A 114 -6.86 -3.03 5.29
CA TYR A 114 -7.66 -3.19 6.51
C TYR A 114 -8.35 -1.89 6.94
N ALA A 115 -7.63 -0.77 6.92
CA ALA A 115 -8.23 0.54 7.19
C ALA A 115 -9.33 0.84 6.16
N VAL A 116 -9.10 0.56 4.88
CA VAL A 116 -10.12 0.69 3.83
C VAL A 116 -11.35 -0.15 4.12
N ALA A 117 -11.18 -1.43 4.47
CA ALA A 117 -12.32 -2.28 4.82
C ALA A 117 -13.10 -1.70 6.02
N ARG A 118 -12.41 -1.21 7.06
CA ARG A 118 -13.03 -0.58 8.24
C ARG A 118 -13.82 0.67 7.88
N ALA A 119 -13.26 1.53 7.03
CA ALA A 119 -13.89 2.75 6.54
C ALA A 119 -15.15 2.44 5.72
N LEU A 120 -15.03 1.57 4.71
CA LEU A 120 -16.15 1.22 3.83
C LEU A 120 -17.26 0.46 4.57
N GLN A 121 -16.94 -0.25 5.65
CA GLN A 121 -17.95 -0.89 6.47
C GLN A 121 -18.94 0.09 7.12
N GLN A 122 -18.55 1.36 7.30
CA GLN A 122 -19.44 2.41 7.84
C GLN A 122 -20.52 2.85 6.84
N LEU A 123 -20.35 2.55 5.55
CA LEU A 123 -21.36 2.88 4.53
C LEU A 123 -22.61 2.02 4.71
N ALA A 124 -23.78 2.61 4.47
CA ALA A 124 -25.01 1.85 4.35
C ALA A 124 -25.00 0.98 3.09
N GLY A 125 -25.85 -0.05 3.08
CA GLY A 125 -26.21 -0.74 1.85
C GLY A 125 -27.17 0.09 1.02
N GLU A 126 -27.16 -0.13 -0.28
CA GLU A 126 -28.03 0.49 -1.28
C GLU A 126 -28.91 -0.59 -1.90
N ASP A 127 -30.14 -0.24 -2.30
CA ASP A 127 -31.00 -1.20 -3.01
C ASP A 127 -30.56 -1.40 -4.46
N GLU A 128 -30.01 -0.36 -5.08
CA GLU A 128 -29.58 -0.35 -6.47
C GLU A 128 -28.06 -0.49 -6.63
N HIS A 129 -27.66 -1.15 -7.71
CA HIS A 129 -26.26 -1.26 -8.07
C HIS A 129 -25.78 -0.01 -8.82
N ARG A 130 -24.94 0.79 -8.19
CA ARG A 130 -24.38 2.03 -8.76
C ARG A 130 -22.92 2.24 -8.37
N GLU A 131 -22.26 3.24 -8.95
CA GLU A 131 -20.90 3.60 -8.54
C GLU A 131 -20.87 4.24 -7.14
N LEU A 132 -19.80 3.98 -6.39
CA LEU A 132 -19.50 4.68 -5.14
C LEU A 132 -19.15 6.14 -5.45
N ARG A 133 -19.82 7.08 -4.77
CA ARG A 133 -19.65 8.50 -5.04
C ARG A 133 -18.52 9.12 -4.18
N PRO A 134 -17.91 10.24 -4.62
CA PRO A 134 -16.84 10.89 -3.87
C PRO A 134 -17.27 11.39 -2.47
N ASP A 135 -18.51 11.86 -2.30
CA ASP A 135 -19.04 12.28 -1.00
C ASP A 135 -19.14 11.11 0.00
N GLU A 136 -19.46 9.92 -0.49
CA GLU A 136 -19.52 8.69 0.31
C GLU A 136 -18.12 8.18 0.65
N LEU A 137 -17.19 8.28 -0.30
CA LEU A 137 -15.79 7.99 -0.05
C LEU A 137 -15.23 8.93 1.03
N ARG A 138 -15.54 10.23 0.95
CA ARG A 138 -15.16 11.22 1.94
C ARG A 138 -15.70 10.85 3.33
N TYR A 139 -16.98 10.45 3.41
CA TYR A 139 -17.56 9.95 4.65
C TYR A 139 -16.77 8.78 5.22
N ALA A 140 -16.59 7.73 4.42
CA ALA A 140 -15.92 6.50 4.83
C ALA A 140 -14.50 6.79 5.36
N LEU A 141 -13.70 7.54 4.59
CA LEU A 141 -12.35 7.94 4.99
C LEU A 141 -12.34 8.84 6.23
N GLY A 142 -13.34 9.70 6.37
CA GLY A 142 -13.55 10.53 7.55
C GLY A 142 -13.82 9.76 8.84
N THR A 143 -13.94 8.42 8.80
CA THR A 143 -14.05 7.54 9.97
C THR A 143 -12.72 6.92 10.41
N LEU A 144 -11.63 7.15 9.67
CA LEU A 144 -10.28 6.62 9.97
C LEU A 144 -9.45 7.52 10.87
N GLU A 145 -8.84 6.97 11.92
CA GLU A 145 -7.97 7.76 12.80
C GLU A 145 -6.83 8.41 11.98
N PRO A 146 -6.32 9.59 12.40
CA PRO A 146 -5.26 10.29 11.67
C PRO A 146 -4.06 9.42 11.31
N GLU A 147 -3.67 8.50 12.19
CA GLU A 147 -2.52 7.59 12.02
C GLU A 147 -2.77 6.50 10.96
N GLN A 148 -4.04 6.30 10.57
CA GLN A 148 -4.45 5.37 9.52
C GLN A 148 -4.55 6.05 8.16
N LEU A 149 -4.37 7.37 8.10
CA LEU A 149 -4.39 8.16 6.87
C LEU A 149 -2.96 8.59 6.52
N LEU A 150 -2.57 8.40 5.26
CA LEU A 150 -1.27 8.81 4.75
C LEU A 150 -0.11 8.33 5.64
N SER A 151 -0.11 7.05 6.02
CA SER A 151 0.78 6.48 7.05
C SER A 151 2.28 6.54 6.71
N ASP A 152 2.62 6.74 5.43
CA ASP A 152 4.00 6.96 4.98
C ASP A 152 4.48 8.40 5.19
N LEU A 153 3.57 9.34 5.46
CA LEU A 153 3.85 10.76 5.69
C LEU A 153 3.87 11.10 7.19
N PRO A 154 4.44 12.27 7.58
CA PRO A 154 4.42 12.71 8.97
C PRO A 154 2.99 12.70 9.56
N PRO A 155 2.77 12.26 10.82
CA PRO A 155 1.43 12.14 11.41
C PRO A 155 0.58 13.42 11.37
N THR A 156 1.23 14.58 11.37
CA THR A 156 0.56 15.88 11.22
C THR A 156 -0.19 16.01 9.89
N VAL A 157 0.29 15.37 8.81
CA VAL A 157 -0.38 15.36 7.51
C VAL A 157 -1.68 14.54 7.58
N GLY A 158 -1.66 13.37 8.23
CA GLY A 158 -2.86 12.58 8.50
C GLY A 158 -3.90 13.35 9.31
N ARG A 159 -3.48 14.16 10.30
CA ARG A 159 -4.38 15.06 11.05
C ARG A 159 -5.01 16.13 10.18
N ILE A 160 -4.22 16.80 9.33
CA ILE A 160 -4.73 17.79 8.37
C ILE A 160 -5.81 17.17 7.49
N VAL A 161 -5.51 16.02 6.88
CA VAL A 161 -6.44 15.36 5.95
C VAL A 161 -7.66 14.82 6.67
N ARG A 162 -7.54 14.28 7.89
CA ARG A 162 -8.69 13.87 8.71
C ARG A 162 -9.61 15.06 9.01
N THR A 163 -9.06 16.19 9.44
CA THR A 163 -9.84 17.40 9.73
C THR A 163 -10.52 17.93 8.47
N LEU A 164 -9.84 17.87 7.32
CA LEU A 164 -10.44 18.26 6.05
C LEU A 164 -11.50 17.27 5.57
N LEU A 165 -11.37 15.95 5.79
CA LEU A 165 -12.38 14.95 5.43
C LEU A 165 -13.71 15.17 6.18
N THR A 166 -13.63 15.53 7.45
CA THR A 166 -14.81 15.75 8.31
C THR A 166 -15.36 17.17 8.23
N ALA A 167 -14.70 18.09 7.52
CA ALA A 167 -15.22 19.42 7.29
C ALA A 167 -16.42 19.38 6.33
N GLU A 168 -17.44 20.21 6.60
CA GLU A 168 -18.62 20.38 5.76
C GLU A 168 -18.51 21.58 4.81
N SER A 169 -17.46 22.39 4.98
CA SER A 169 -17.15 23.56 4.18
C SER A 169 -15.63 23.78 4.14
N ARG A 170 -15.20 24.74 3.33
CA ARG A 170 -13.81 25.22 3.38
C ARG A 170 -13.50 25.76 4.77
N LEU A 171 -12.27 25.53 5.22
CA LEU A 171 -11.77 26.00 6.51
C LEU A 171 -10.71 27.06 6.29
N SER A 172 -10.75 28.15 7.04
CA SER A 172 -9.61 29.07 7.11
C SER A 172 -8.37 28.34 7.67
N GLN A 173 -7.17 28.88 7.42
CA GLN A 173 -5.93 28.31 7.96
C GLN A 173 -5.99 28.16 9.49
N ARG A 174 -6.60 29.13 10.16
CA ARG A 174 -6.75 29.15 11.61
C ARG A 174 -7.71 28.06 12.08
N GLU A 175 -8.89 27.96 11.49
CA GLU A 175 -9.86 26.92 11.86
C GLU A 175 -9.32 25.52 11.60
N LEU A 176 -8.60 25.32 10.50
CA LEU A 176 -7.95 24.05 10.20
C LEU A 176 -6.89 23.71 11.26
N ALA A 177 -6.04 24.67 11.62
CA ALA A 177 -5.03 24.49 12.66
C ALA A 177 -5.65 24.17 14.03
N ASP A 178 -6.68 24.94 14.42
CA ASP A 178 -7.38 24.78 15.70
C ASP A 178 -8.07 23.40 15.77
N ARG A 179 -8.77 22.97 14.71
CA ARG A 179 -9.46 21.66 14.66
C ARG A 179 -8.52 20.47 14.49
N ALA A 180 -7.35 20.65 13.89
CA ALA A 180 -6.35 19.60 13.73
C ALA A 180 -5.37 19.53 14.92
N GLU A 181 -5.50 20.44 15.89
CA GLU A 181 -4.62 20.58 17.05
C GLU A 181 -3.13 20.69 16.68
N ILE A 182 -2.83 21.51 15.66
CA ILE A 182 -1.47 21.77 15.17
C ILE A 182 -1.28 23.25 14.86
N SER A 183 -0.04 23.68 14.70
CA SER A 183 0.24 25.08 14.41
C SER A 183 -0.17 25.48 12.99
N THR A 184 -0.58 26.74 12.79
CA THR A 184 -0.80 27.31 11.45
C THR A 184 0.46 27.22 10.58
N ARG A 185 1.65 27.33 11.19
CA ARG A 185 2.93 27.10 10.52
C ARG A 185 3.02 25.68 9.95
N THR A 186 2.59 24.67 10.69
CA THR A 186 2.54 23.27 10.23
C THR A 186 1.63 23.12 9.02
N ILE A 187 0.44 23.74 9.03
CA ILE A 187 -0.46 23.77 7.86
C ILE A 187 0.26 24.36 6.64
N ARG A 188 0.94 25.50 6.82
CA ARG A 188 1.66 26.18 5.74
C ARG A 188 2.80 25.32 5.19
N ASN A 189 3.52 24.63 6.05
CA ASN A 189 4.67 23.80 5.66
C ASN A 189 4.30 22.61 4.76
N TYR A 190 3.06 22.13 4.83
CA TYR A 190 2.57 21.00 4.04
C TYR A 190 1.58 21.41 2.95
N ARG A 191 1.21 22.70 2.89
CA ARG A 191 0.24 23.21 1.92
C ARG A 191 0.70 22.88 0.51
N ASP A 192 1.90 23.31 0.16
CA ASP A 192 2.38 23.27 -1.21
C ASP A 192 2.54 21.84 -1.71
N GLN A 193 2.95 20.90 -0.84
CA GLN A 193 3.05 19.47 -1.19
C GLN A 193 1.68 18.81 -1.35
N LEU A 194 0.71 19.13 -0.49
CA LEU A 194 -0.66 18.60 -0.59
C LEU A 194 -1.40 19.18 -1.81
N GLU A 195 -1.20 20.47 -2.10
CA GLU A 195 -1.76 21.17 -3.26
C GLU A 195 -1.06 20.70 -4.56
N GLY A 196 0.25 20.46 -4.52
CA GLY A 196 1.02 19.92 -5.63
C GLY A 196 0.65 18.48 -6.03
N LEU A 197 0.07 17.69 -5.11
CA LEU A 197 -0.53 16.39 -5.41
C LEU A 197 -2.05 16.46 -5.65
N ASP A 198 -2.59 17.67 -5.73
CA ASP A 198 -4.00 17.96 -5.95
C ASP A 198 -4.95 17.30 -4.92
N LEU A 199 -4.44 17.08 -3.70
CA LEU A 199 -5.24 16.53 -2.60
C LEU A 199 -6.05 17.60 -1.90
N ILE A 200 -5.56 18.84 -1.90
CA ILE A 200 -6.25 20.00 -1.35
C ILE A 200 -6.31 21.12 -2.39
N HIS A 201 -7.31 21.99 -2.24
CA HIS A 201 -7.36 23.27 -2.93
C HIS A 201 -7.40 24.40 -1.90
N VAL A 202 -6.62 25.44 -2.15
CA VAL A 202 -6.56 26.62 -1.28
C VAL A 202 -6.84 27.87 -2.09
N ASP A 203 -7.91 28.58 -1.73
CA ASP A 203 -8.23 29.89 -2.28
C ASP A 203 -8.55 30.89 -1.16
N GLU A 204 -9.07 32.06 -1.53
CA GLU A 204 -9.50 33.11 -0.60
C GLU A 204 -10.53 32.64 0.44
N ASN A 205 -11.31 31.59 0.13
CA ASN A 205 -12.31 31.01 1.03
C ASN A 205 -11.72 29.91 1.93
N GLY A 206 -10.43 29.61 1.80
CA GLY A 206 -9.70 28.67 2.64
C GLY A 206 -9.45 27.31 2.00
N TYR A 207 -9.15 26.35 2.86
CA TYR A 207 -8.67 25.01 2.55
C TYR A 207 -9.85 24.05 2.40
N ARG A 208 -9.83 23.24 1.34
CA ARG A 208 -10.68 22.04 1.21
C ARG A 208 -9.86 20.85 0.74
N LEU A 209 -10.34 19.65 1.05
CA LEU A 209 -9.92 18.45 0.34
C LEU A 209 -10.54 18.45 -1.07
N ALA A 210 -9.82 17.91 -2.04
CA ALA A 210 -10.29 17.66 -3.41
C ALA A 210 -11.25 16.45 -3.49
N LEU A 211 -12.20 16.36 -2.55
CA LEU A 211 -13.32 15.41 -2.56
C LEU A 211 -14.61 16.15 -2.25
N SER A 212 -15.72 15.72 -2.88
CA SER A 212 -17.04 16.31 -2.70
C SER A 212 -17.47 16.40 -1.24
N PHE A 213 -17.93 17.58 -0.80
CA PHE A 213 -18.55 17.70 0.53
C PHE A 213 -19.83 16.84 0.61
N GLN A 214 -20.17 16.41 1.83
CA GLN A 214 -21.44 15.71 2.11
C GLN A 214 -22.60 16.69 2.32
N THR A 215 -22.55 17.86 1.70
CA THR A 215 -23.60 18.87 1.79
C THR A 215 -24.63 18.64 0.68
N THR A 216 -25.86 19.08 0.89
CA THR A 216 -26.93 18.96 -0.12
C THR A 216 -26.59 19.62 -1.47
N THR A 217 -25.65 20.56 -1.49
CA THR A 217 -25.25 21.30 -2.69
C THR A 217 -24.22 20.57 -3.55
N GLU A 218 -23.29 19.83 -2.94
CA GLU A 218 -22.19 19.13 -3.64
C GLU A 218 -22.35 17.61 -3.62
N ARG A 219 -23.40 17.12 -2.94
CA ARG A 219 -23.74 15.70 -2.95
C ARG A 219 -23.92 15.26 -4.40
N HIS A 220 -23.27 14.15 -4.77
CA HIS A 220 -23.26 13.58 -6.12
C HIS A 220 -22.38 14.30 -7.14
N ASP A 221 -21.77 15.44 -6.80
CA ASP A 221 -20.81 16.06 -7.70
C ASP A 221 -19.54 15.18 -7.78
N PRO A 222 -18.93 15.03 -8.96
CA PRO A 222 -17.74 14.21 -9.15
C PRO A 222 -16.46 15.01 -8.82
N VAL A 223 -16.38 15.63 -7.64
CA VAL A 223 -15.17 16.35 -7.22
C VAL A 223 -14.16 15.34 -6.69
N VAL A 224 -13.07 15.18 -7.45
CA VAL A 224 -11.92 14.31 -7.19
C VAL A 224 -10.65 15.00 -7.71
N PRO A 225 -9.44 14.63 -7.24
CA PRO A 225 -8.20 15.16 -7.79
C PRO A 225 -8.14 14.97 -9.31
N THR A 226 -7.76 16.03 -10.02
CA THR A 226 -7.50 16.06 -11.47
C THR A 226 -6.43 15.07 -11.89
N GLY A 227 -5.47 14.79 -11.00
CA GLY A 227 -4.41 13.80 -11.18
C GLY A 227 -4.89 12.36 -11.44
N LEU A 228 -6.16 12.08 -11.11
CA LEU A 228 -6.79 10.77 -11.35
C LEU A 228 -7.36 10.64 -12.77
N ARG A 229 -7.47 11.75 -13.51
CA ARG A 229 -8.01 11.75 -14.88
C ARG A 229 -7.04 11.03 -15.83
N LYS A 230 -7.59 10.29 -16.80
CA LYS A 230 -6.89 9.25 -17.58
C LYS A 230 -5.56 9.71 -18.22
N ASN A 231 -4.61 8.77 -18.26
CA ASN A 231 -3.33 8.80 -19.01
C ASN A 231 -2.20 9.68 -18.46
N GLN A 232 -2.25 10.09 -17.19
CA GLN A 232 -1.12 10.76 -16.56
C GLN A 232 -0.04 9.77 -16.08
N THR A 233 1.21 10.15 -16.27
CA THR A 233 2.38 9.45 -15.73
C THR A 233 2.63 9.87 -14.28
N LEU A 234 3.51 9.14 -13.58
CA LEU A 234 3.92 9.50 -12.21
C LEU A 234 4.52 10.91 -12.17
N LEU A 235 5.32 11.27 -13.18
CA LEU A 235 5.95 12.58 -13.25
C LEU A 235 4.91 13.66 -13.53
N ASP A 236 3.90 13.42 -14.37
CA ASP A 236 2.82 14.41 -14.60
C ASP A 236 2.06 14.76 -13.31
N VAL A 237 1.82 13.77 -12.44
CA VAL A 237 1.16 14.00 -11.14
C VAL A 237 2.11 14.58 -10.10
N ALA A 238 3.39 14.22 -10.14
CA ALA A 238 4.38 14.70 -9.20
C ALA A 238 5.01 16.05 -9.60
N ASP A 239 4.75 16.58 -10.80
CA ASP A 239 5.43 17.74 -11.36
C ASP A 239 5.32 18.97 -10.44
N ALA A 240 4.08 19.36 -10.11
CA ALA A 240 3.81 20.47 -9.22
C ALA A 240 4.40 20.25 -7.81
N LEU A 241 4.38 19.00 -7.30
CA LEU A 241 5.07 18.66 -6.05
C LEU A 241 6.59 18.87 -6.17
N LEU A 242 7.21 18.41 -7.25
CA LEU A 242 8.66 18.50 -7.46
C LEU A 242 9.11 19.96 -7.60
N GLU A 243 8.33 20.81 -8.27
CA GLU A 243 8.58 22.26 -8.35
C GLU A 243 8.60 22.94 -6.97
N THR A 244 7.83 22.44 -5.99
CA THR A 244 7.83 22.99 -4.62
C THR A 244 9.09 22.61 -3.81
N ILE A 245 9.77 21.53 -4.21
CA ILE A 245 10.89 20.93 -3.45
C ILE A 245 12.23 21.25 -4.11
N LEU A 246 12.28 21.24 -5.44
CA LEU A 246 13.48 21.44 -6.23
C LEU A 246 13.39 22.78 -6.98
N PRO A 247 14.16 23.79 -6.55
CA PRO A 247 14.31 25.03 -7.28
C PRO A 247 14.73 24.80 -8.74
N PRO A 248 14.27 25.64 -9.70
CA PRO A 248 14.57 25.49 -11.13
C PRO A 248 16.08 25.36 -11.46
N ASP A 249 16.94 26.02 -10.70
CA ASP A 249 18.40 26.01 -10.89
C ASP A 249 19.09 24.71 -10.48
N ARG A 250 18.39 23.83 -9.74
CA ARG A 250 18.89 22.50 -9.33
C ARG A 250 18.40 21.37 -10.24
N TYR A 251 17.51 21.65 -11.19
CA TYR A 251 17.08 20.64 -12.16
C TYR A 251 18.24 20.19 -13.04
N GLY A 252 18.48 18.88 -13.07
CA GLY A 252 19.56 18.29 -13.86
C GLY A 252 20.97 18.52 -13.31
N ASP A 253 21.14 19.06 -12.08
CA ASP A 253 22.44 19.10 -11.43
C ASP A 253 22.89 17.67 -11.09
N PRO A 254 24.00 17.17 -11.65
CA PRO A 254 24.48 15.82 -11.39
C PRO A 254 24.97 15.60 -9.94
N ASN A 255 25.28 16.68 -9.21
CA ASN A 255 25.70 16.62 -7.81
C ASN A 255 24.52 16.69 -6.84
N ASP A 256 23.33 17.05 -7.34
CA ASP A 256 22.10 17.05 -6.56
C ASP A 256 21.44 15.67 -6.62
N LEU A 257 21.08 15.08 -5.48
CA LEU A 257 20.47 13.74 -5.46
C LEU A 257 19.11 13.70 -6.19
N LEU A 258 18.30 14.76 -6.06
CA LEU A 258 17.00 14.85 -6.73
C LEU A 258 17.17 15.34 -8.18
N GLY A 259 17.99 16.36 -8.39
CA GLY A 259 18.32 16.89 -9.71
C GLY A 259 18.91 15.82 -10.64
N ASN A 260 19.81 14.97 -10.12
CA ASN A 260 20.37 13.84 -10.85
C ASN A 260 19.33 12.75 -11.15
N ALA A 261 18.40 12.48 -10.22
CA ALA A 261 17.34 11.51 -10.44
C ALA A 261 16.32 11.96 -11.50
N LEU A 262 16.18 13.27 -11.72
CA LEU A 262 15.31 13.85 -12.75
C LEU A 262 16.04 14.07 -14.09
N PHE A 263 17.36 13.89 -14.13
CA PHE A 263 18.11 14.00 -15.38
C PHE A 263 17.68 12.92 -16.38
N TRP A 264 17.54 13.28 -17.65
CA TRP A 264 17.00 12.36 -18.66
C TRP A 264 17.94 11.18 -18.96
N PRO A 265 17.46 9.92 -18.91
CA PRO A 265 16.10 9.50 -18.54
C PRO A 265 15.88 9.47 -17.01
N PRO A 266 14.73 9.98 -16.50
CA PRO A 266 14.46 10.04 -15.06
C PRO A 266 14.52 8.66 -14.38
N ASN A 267 15.14 8.62 -13.21
CA ASN A 267 15.24 7.42 -12.38
C ASN A 267 14.18 7.46 -11.26
N LEU A 268 13.01 6.89 -11.55
CA LEU A 268 11.87 6.86 -10.63
C LEU A 268 12.16 6.08 -9.35
N SER A 269 12.96 5.02 -9.40
CA SER A 269 13.36 4.25 -8.22
C SER A 269 14.11 5.12 -7.23
N ARG A 270 15.07 5.94 -7.70
CA ARG A 270 15.79 6.90 -6.84
C ARG A 270 14.86 7.94 -6.21
N LEU A 271 13.84 8.39 -6.93
CA LEU A 271 12.85 9.32 -6.38
C LEU A 271 12.00 8.66 -5.28
N LEU A 272 11.59 7.40 -5.48
CA LEU A 272 10.82 6.62 -4.51
C LEU A 272 11.63 6.26 -3.26
N GLU A 273 12.93 6.03 -3.40
CA GLU A 273 13.85 5.73 -2.31
C GLU A 273 14.34 7.00 -1.56
N HIS A 274 14.13 8.19 -2.11
CA HIS A 274 14.64 9.43 -1.54
C HIS A 274 14.04 9.69 -0.13
N PRO A 275 14.83 9.96 0.92
CA PRO A 275 14.32 10.08 2.30
C PRO A 275 13.23 11.15 2.50
N THR A 276 13.35 12.27 1.80
CA THR A 276 12.42 13.42 1.96
C THR A 276 11.25 13.37 0.99
N VAL A 277 11.47 12.85 -0.23
CA VAL A 277 10.53 12.97 -1.36
C VAL A 277 9.86 11.64 -1.65
N GLY A 278 10.53 10.53 -1.38
CA GLY A 278 10.03 9.17 -1.56
C GLY A 278 8.65 8.90 -0.97
N PRO A 279 8.34 9.32 0.28
CA PRO A 279 7.00 9.19 0.82
C PRO A 279 5.92 9.89 -0.02
N TRP A 280 6.20 11.09 -0.52
CA TRP A 280 5.29 11.85 -1.38
C TRP A 280 5.20 11.25 -2.79
N MET A 281 6.30 10.72 -3.32
CA MET A 281 6.32 10.04 -4.62
C MET A 281 5.56 8.71 -4.57
N ARG A 282 5.63 7.96 -3.46
CA ARG A 282 4.81 6.76 -3.25
C ARG A 282 3.32 7.10 -3.21
N LEU A 283 2.95 8.23 -2.60
CA LEU A 283 1.60 8.74 -2.66
C LEU A 283 1.16 9.08 -4.09
N ALA A 284 1.98 9.80 -4.85
CA ALA A 284 1.71 10.09 -6.26
C ALA A 284 1.57 8.81 -7.11
N ALA A 285 2.41 7.81 -6.84
CA ALA A 285 2.37 6.49 -7.49
C ALA A 285 1.06 5.74 -7.17
N ALA A 286 0.63 5.77 -5.90
CA ALA A 286 -0.64 5.19 -5.47
C ALA A 286 -1.85 5.85 -6.16
N LEU A 287 -1.83 7.19 -6.29
CA LEU A 287 -2.88 7.96 -6.97
C LEU A 287 -2.93 7.66 -8.48
N THR A 288 -1.78 7.54 -9.14
CA THR A 288 -1.70 7.23 -10.59
C THR A 288 -1.92 5.76 -10.93
N ALA A 289 -2.03 4.89 -9.92
CA ALA A 289 -2.02 3.44 -10.06
C ALA A 289 -0.75 2.89 -10.73
N ILE A 290 0.37 3.58 -10.53
CA ILE A 290 1.70 3.13 -10.96
C ILE A 290 2.32 2.44 -9.75
N GLU A 291 2.56 1.14 -9.83
CA GLU A 291 3.11 0.39 -8.70
C GLU A 291 4.65 0.41 -8.72
N PRO A 292 5.29 0.77 -7.60
CA PRO A 292 6.68 0.40 -7.35
C PRO A 292 6.79 -1.14 -7.30
N THR A 293 7.71 -1.72 -8.07
CA THR A 293 7.90 -3.18 -8.21
C THR A 293 8.40 -3.91 -6.94
N GLU A 294 8.38 -3.30 -5.75
CA GLU A 294 9.05 -3.85 -4.55
C GLU A 294 8.17 -4.76 -3.66
N GLY A 295 6.93 -5.02 -4.08
CA GLY A 295 5.90 -5.55 -3.20
C GLY A 295 6.00 -7.03 -2.85
N SER A 296 6.69 -7.87 -3.62
CA SER A 296 6.67 -9.33 -3.44
C SER A 296 8.06 -9.95 -3.54
N ARG A 297 8.47 -10.67 -2.50
CA ARG A 297 9.70 -11.47 -2.47
C ARG A 297 9.36 -12.91 -2.16
N THR A 298 9.78 -13.83 -3.03
CA THR A 298 9.68 -15.26 -2.76
C THR A 298 10.97 -15.74 -2.09
N VAL A 299 10.84 -16.29 -0.90
CA VAL A 299 11.94 -16.89 -0.13
C VAL A 299 11.78 -18.41 -0.14
N GLN A 300 12.88 -19.13 -0.33
CA GLN A 300 12.92 -20.58 -0.21
C GLN A 300 13.30 -20.98 1.21
N MET A 301 12.50 -21.85 1.82
CA MET A 301 12.69 -22.35 3.18
C MET A 301 12.70 -23.89 3.16
N GLY A 302 13.75 -24.53 3.66
CA GLY A 302 13.83 -25.99 3.75
C GLY A 302 15.21 -26.53 3.37
N SER A 303 15.27 -27.80 3.00
CA SER A 303 16.52 -28.48 2.68
C SER A 303 17.21 -27.87 1.46
N PRO A 304 18.56 -27.79 1.44
CA PRO A 304 19.29 -27.56 0.20
C PRO A 304 18.95 -28.70 -0.78
N LEU A 305 18.65 -28.35 -2.03
CA LEU A 305 18.22 -29.30 -3.04
C LEU A 305 19.45 -29.84 -3.78
N GLU A 306 19.90 -31.04 -3.42
CA GLU A 306 21.00 -31.75 -4.10
C GLU A 306 20.50 -32.84 -5.06
N GLN A 307 19.19 -33.11 -5.09
CA GLN A 307 18.59 -34.14 -5.94
C GLN A 307 18.78 -33.81 -7.42
N GLN A 308 19.25 -34.80 -8.19
CA GLN A 308 19.30 -34.76 -9.65
C GLN A 308 18.24 -35.70 -10.22
N PRO A 309 17.55 -35.31 -11.31
CA PRO A 309 16.60 -36.17 -11.97
C PRO A 309 17.29 -37.46 -12.43
N LEU A 310 16.65 -38.60 -12.17
CA LEU A 310 17.12 -39.88 -12.68
C LEU A 310 17.11 -39.79 -14.20
N SER A 311 18.29 -39.87 -14.83
CA SER A 311 18.37 -39.95 -16.28
C SER A 311 17.58 -41.17 -16.73
N HIS A 312 16.45 -40.94 -17.42
CA HIS A 312 15.66 -42.00 -18.02
C HIS A 312 16.55 -42.79 -18.98
N THR A 313 17.06 -43.93 -18.50
CA THR A 313 17.69 -44.91 -19.37
C THR A 313 16.53 -45.58 -20.09
N THR A 314 16.30 -45.13 -21.33
CA THR A 314 15.27 -45.72 -22.19
C THR A 314 15.74 -47.15 -22.54
N PRO A 315 14.90 -48.19 -22.37
CA PRO A 315 15.25 -49.55 -22.73
C PRO A 315 15.43 -49.74 -24.25
#